data_AF-A0A6A0RBX0-F1
#
_entry.id   AF-A0A6A0RBX0-F1
#
_cell.length_a   1.000
_cell.length_b   1.000
_cell.length_c   1.000
_cell.angle_alpha   90.00
_cell.angle_beta   90.00
_cell.angle_gamma   90.00
#
_symmetry.space_group_name_H-M   'P 1'
#
loop_
_entity.id
_entity.type
_entity.pdbx_description
1 polymer ?
#
loop_
_entity_poly.entity_id
_entity_poly.type
_entity_poly.pdbx_seq_one_letter_code
_entity_poly.pdbx_strand_id
1 'polypeptide(L)'
;MAGGVAVRISSPDKKVFPEQGWTKLEVAQHFAMCGEGALRGVYNRPTMLKRWIKGVGGDPFYMKRVPESARSKVDVVFPSARPGRMFLPLEVQDVVWLAQMNCLDLHPWNARASDLDHPDELRIDLDPTADFGFDAVVNVAHTIREILDDAGLVGWPKTSGNRGIHIYARLQPEW
;
A
#
# COMPACT_ATOMS: atom_id res chain seq x y z
N MET A 1 -0.70 18.74 -9.36
CA MET A 1 -2.12 18.41 -9.58
C MET A 1 -2.24 16.89 -9.59
N ALA A 2 -3.31 16.34 -9.03
CA ALA A 2 -3.57 14.91 -8.97
C ALA A 2 -5.08 14.71 -9.17
N GLY A 3 -5.50 13.99 -10.22
CA GLY A 3 -6.93 13.88 -10.58
C GLY A 3 -7.62 15.24 -10.79
N GLY A 4 -6.91 16.24 -11.31
CA GLY A 4 -7.44 17.61 -11.47
C GLY A 4 -7.51 18.44 -10.17
N VAL A 5 -7.09 17.89 -9.02
CA VAL A 5 -7.12 18.58 -7.71
C VAL A 5 -5.70 18.98 -7.27
N ALA A 6 -5.58 20.15 -6.64
CA ALA A 6 -4.33 20.60 -6.05
C ALA A 6 -4.10 19.96 -4.67
N VAL A 7 -2.93 19.36 -4.46
CA VAL A 7 -2.51 18.80 -3.15
C VAL A 7 -1.32 19.60 -2.65
N ARG A 8 -1.43 20.19 -1.46
CA ARG A 8 -0.35 20.97 -0.86
C ARG A 8 0.76 20.05 -0.33
N ILE A 9 1.98 20.25 -0.81
CA ILE A 9 3.19 19.58 -0.29
C ILE A 9 3.97 20.54 0.59
N SER A 10 4.17 20.18 1.86
CA SER A 10 5.01 20.94 2.78
C SER A 10 6.44 20.39 2.80
N SER A 11 7.42 21.28 3.01
CA SER A 11 8.85 20.93 2.97
C SER A 11 9.23 20.22 1.67
N PRO A 12 8.91 20.80 0.49
CA PRO A 12 9.08 20.13 -0.80
C PRO A 12 10.53 19.71 -1.05
N ASP A 13 11.50 20.52 -0.64
CA ASP A 13 12.95 20.30 -0.89
C ASP A 13 13.60 19.28 0.04
N LYS A 14 12.86 18.80 1.06
CA LYS A 14 13.37 17.81 2.01
C LYS A 14 13.80 16.55 1.25
N LYS A 15 15.05 16.13 1.46
CA LYS A 15 15.59 14.89 0.89
C LYS A 15 14.96 13.68 1.57
N VAL A 16 14.25 12.87 0.79
CA VAL A 16 13.63 11.62 1.21
C VAL A 16 14.56 10.45 0.90
N PHE A 17 15.26 10.53 -0.24
CA PHE A 17 16.30 9.60 -0.67
C PHE A 17 17.63 10.36 -0.75
N PRO A 18 18.42 10.43 0.33
CA PRO A 18 19.61 11.28 0.39
C PRO A 18 20.67 10.92 -0.64
N GLU A 19 20.89 9.62 -0.89
CA GLU A 19 21.91 9.13 -1.84
C GLU A 19 21.58 9.53 -3.29
N GLN A 20 20.32 9.39 -3.70
CA GLN A 20 19.84 9.76 -5.03
C GLN A 20 19.53 11.27 -5.14
N GLY A 21 19.48 11.97 -4.00
CA GLY A 21 19.07 13.36 -3.94
C GLY A 21 17.57 13.61 -4.14
N TRP A 22 16.72 12.58 -4.15
CA TRP A 22 15.28 12.79 -4.39
C TRP A 22 14.58 13.44 -3.20
N THR A 23 13.80 14.46 -3.54
CA THR A 23 13.05 15.33 -2.65
C THR A 23 11.64 14.81 -2.42
N LYS A 24 10.98 15.34 -1.39
CA LYS A 24 9.59 15.03 -1.10
C LYS A 24 8.65 15.45 -2.24
N LEU A 25 8.94 16.57 -2.91
CA LEU A 25 8.16 17.01 -4.06
C LEU A 25 8.25 16.01 -5.23
N GLU A 26 9.45 15.52 -5.53
CA GLU A 26 9.66 14.52 -6.58
C GLU A 26 8.94 13.20 -6.26
N VAL A 27 8.95 12.75 -5.00
CA VAL A 27 8.15 11.59 -4.57
C VAL A 27 6.66 11.85 -4.78
N ALA A 28 6.15 13.02 -4.38
CA ALA A 28 4.75 13.37 -4.59
C ALA A 28 4.36 13.45 -6.07
N GLN A 29 5.26 13.95 -6.92
CA GLN A 29 5.09 13.97 -8.38
C GLN A 29 5.09 12.56 -8.97
N HIS A 30 5.96 11.67 -8.48
CA HIS A 30 5.95 10.27 -8.87
C HIS A 30 4.62 9.60 -8.53
N PHE A 31 4.11 9.79 -7.31
CA PHE A 31 2.79 9.32 -6.89
C PHE A 31 1.66 9.93 -7.70
N ALA A 32 1.78 11.17 -8.17
CA ALA A 32 0.80 11.77 -9.08
C ALA A 32 0.83 11.12 -10.48
N MET A 33 2.02 10.78 -10.99
CA MET A 33 2.22 10.12 -12.28
C MET A 33 1.68 8.69 -12.30
N CYS A 34 1.92 7.90 -11.26
CA CYS A 34 1.43 6.52 -11.14
C CYS A 34 0.12 6.39 -10.36
N GLY A 35 -0.53 7.52 -10.05
CA GLY A 35 -1.56 7.63 -9.03
C GLY A 35 -2.79 6.77 -9.26
N GLU A 36 -3.23 6.58 -10.50
CA GLU A 36 -4.34 5.67 -10.81
C GLU A 36 -3.99 4.20 -10.52
N GLY A 37 -2.78 3.78 -10.86
CA GLY A 37 -2.31 2.42 -10.58
C GLY A 37 -2.15 2.16 -9.09
N ALA A 38 -1.55 3.12 -8.38
CA ALA A 38 -1.44 3.05 -6.93
C ALA A 38 -2.82 3.08 -6.25
N LEU A 39 -3.74 3.93 -6.71
CA LEU A 39 -5.11 4.01 -6.18
C LEU A 39 -5.83 2.66 -6.34
N ARG A 40 -5.74 1.99 -7.49
CA ARG A 40 -6.37 0.66 -7.67
C ARG A 40 -5.96 -0.35 -6.58
N GLY A 41 -4.72 -0.28 -6.09
CA GLY A 41 -4.23 -1.16 -5.03
C GLY A 41 -4.79 -0.83 -3.63
N VAL A 42 -5.15 0.42 -3.37
CA VAL A 42 -5.57 0.90 -2.03
C VAL A 42 -7.01 1.40 -1.96
N TYR A 43 -7.70 1.47 -3.10
CA TYR A 43 -9.00 2.10 -3.24
C TYR A 43 -10.02 1.46 -2.31
N ASN A 44 -10.65 2.30 -1.50
CA ASN A 44 -11.68 1.93 -0.54
C ASN A 44 -11.18 0.89 0.49
N ARG A 45 -9.88 0.88 0.81
CA ARG A 45 -9.28 0.00 1.82
C ARG A 45 -8.64 0.83 2.94
N PRO A 46 -8.98 0.58 4.23
CA PRO A 46 -8.27 1.19 5.34
C PRO A 46 -6.76 0.98 5.18
N THR A 47 -6.00 2.08 5.16
CA THR A 47 -4.56 2.03 4.84
C THR A 47 -3.74 2.52 6.02
N MET A 48 -2.81 1.68 6.50
CA MET A 48 -1.89 2.05 7.56
C MET A 48 -0.83 3.03 7.02
N LEU A 49 -0.48 4.03 7.83
CA LEU A 49 0.53 5.01 7.48
C LEU A 49 1.89 4.60 8.07
N LYS A 50 2.77 4.09 7.22
CA LYS A 50 4.20 3.91 7.55
C LYS A 50 4.97 5.13 7.04
N ARG A 51 5.51 5.92 7.95
CA ARG A 51 6.00 7.27 7.67
C ARG A 51 7.51 7.36 7.81
N TRP A 52 8.18 7.69 6.72
CA TRP A 52 9.62 7.90 6.64
C TRP A 52 9.97 9.35 6.97
N ILE A 53 9.74 9.75 8.21
CA ILE A 53 9.85 11.16 8.64
C ILE A 53 11.29 11.68 8.49
N LYS A 54 12.30 10.83 8.56
CA LYS A 54 13.70 11.23 8.35
C LYS A 54 14.23 10.85 6.96
N GLY A 55 13.35 10.44 6.03
CA GLY A 55 13.74 9.80 4.78
C GLY A 55 14.07 8.31 4.97
N VAL A 56 14.53 7.65 3.92
CA VAL A 56 14.79 6.19 3.91
C VAL A 56 15.96 5.75 4.78
N GLY A 57 16.86 6.68 5.14
CA GLY A 57 18.00 6.39 6.03
C GLY A 57 17.66 6.35 7.52
N GLY A 58 16.40 6.54 7.90
CA GLY A 58 15.95 6.46 9.30
C GLY A 58 14.76 5.54 9.47
N ASP A 59 14.47 5.20 10.73
CA ASP A 59 13.38 4.27 11.03
C ASP A 59 12.00 4.84 10.67
N PRO A 60 11.10 4.01 10.13
CA PRO A 60 9.74 4.41 9.86
C PRO A 60 8.91 4.52 11.15
N PHE A 61 7.99 5.49 11.18
CA PHE A 61 6.98 5.62 12.21
C PHE A 61 5.65 5.04 11.71
N TYR A 62 5.10 4.06 12.43
CA TYR A 62 3.84 3.41 12.08
C TYR A 62 2.66 4.07 12.79
N MET A 63 1.63 4.37 12.01
CA MET A 63 0.44 5.03 12.52
C MET A 63 -0.81 4.39 11.90
N LYS A 64 -1.57 3.68 12.74
CA LYS A 64 -2.88 3.13 12.36
C LYS A 64 -3.94 4.22 12.33
N ARG A 65 -3.99 5.07 13.37
CA ARG A 65 -4.98 6.14 13.49
C ARG A 65 -4.60 7.34 12.65
N VAL A 66 -5.49 7.75 11.76
CA VAL A 66 -5.25 8.91 10.90
C VAL A 66 -5.53 10.22 11.68
N PRO A 67 -4.81 11.33 11.39
CA PRO A 67 -5.11 12.64 11.97
C PRO A 67 -6.52 13.10 11.61
N GLU A 68 -7.11 13.95 12.47
CA GLU A 68 -8.48 14.42 12.28
C GLU A 68 -8.66 15.21 10.97
N SER A 69 -7.60 15.90 10.56
CA SER A 69 -7.51 16.69 9.33
C SER A 69 -7.44 15.86 8.04
N ALA A 70 -7.40 14.53 8.12
CA ALA A 70 -7.42 13.71 6.92
C ALA A 70 -8.77 13.79 6.22
N ARG A 71 -8.71 13.93 4.89
CA ARG A 71 -9.87 14.18 4.03
C ARG A 71 -10.85 13.00 3.95
N SER A 72 -10.34 11.78 4.10
CA SER A 72 -11.14 10.55 4.01
C SER A 72 -10.64 9.56 5.05
N LYS A 73 -11.58 8.97 5.77
CA LYS A 73 -11.31 8.06 6.89
C LYS A 73 -12.52 7.18 7.16
N VAL A 74 -12.25 6.00 7.71
CA VAL A 74 -13.28 5.02 8.10
C VAL A 74 -13.06 4.58 9.53
N ASP A 75 -14.16 4.38 10.26
CA ASP A 75 -14.14 3.79 11.58
C ASP A 75 -13.78 2.31 11.49
N VAL A 76 -12.85 1.88 12.35
CA VAL A 76 -12.39 0.50 12.42
C VAL A 76 -12.35 0.06 13.88
N VAL A 77 -12.63 -1.22 14.10
CA VAL A 77 -12.35 -1.90 15.36
C VAL A 77 -10.97 -2.54 15.22
N PHE A 78 -10.08 -2.27 16.19
CA PHE A 78 -8.78 -2.92 16.21
C PHE A 78 -8.84 -4.14 17.14
N PRO A 79 -8.25 -5.29 16.77
CA PRO A 79 -8.28 -6.49 17.62
C PRO A 79 -7.72 -6.29 19.03
N SER A 80 -6.70 -5.43 19.17
CA SER A 80 -5.95 -5.21 20.42
C SER A 80 -5.92 -3.76 20.88
N ALA A 81 -6.81 -2.91 20.36
CA ALA A 81 -6.86 -1.50 20.74
C ALA A 81 -8.29 -0.95 20.68
N ARG A 82 -8.53 0.18 21.35
CA ARG A 82 -9.81 0.89 21.27
C ARG A 82 -10.19 1.16 19.81
N PRO A 83 -11.46 1.21 19.41
CA PRO A 83 -11.86 1.63 18.06
C PRO A 83 -11.23 2.98 17.65
N GLY A 84 -11.09 3.21 16.35
CA GLY A 84 -10.52 4.44 15.82
C GLY A 84 -10.74 4.61 14.34
N ARG A 85 -10.15 5.66 13.77
CA ARG A 85 -10.28 5.96 12.34
C ARG A 85 -8.99 5.72 11.59
N MET A 86 -9.06 4.97 10.50
CA MET A 86 -7.95 4.77 9.56
C MET A 86 -8.13 5.62 8.32
N PHE A 87 -7.04 5.92 7.62
CA PHE A 87 -7.12 6.64 6.35
C PHE A 87 -7.77 5.75 5.29
N LEU A 88 -8.65 6.33 4.48
CA LEU A 88 -9.37 5.61 3.43
C LEU A 88 -9.13 6.28 2.06
N PRO A 89 -8.22 5.77 1.23
CA PRO A 89 -8.00 6.33 -0.11
C PRO A 89 -9.21 6.09 -1.02
N LEU A 90 -9.73 7.16 -1.63
CA LEU A 90 -10.88 7.12 -2.54
C LEU A 90 -10.55 7.73 -3.90
N GLU A 91 -9.58 8.64 -3.97
CA GLU A 91 -9.23 9.36 -5.20
C GLU A 91 -7.70 9.49 -5.34
N VAL A 92 -7.23 9.86 -6.54
CA VAL A 92 -5.79 9.91 -6.85
C VAL A 92 -5.04 10.91 -5.95
N GLN A 93 -5.68 12.00 -5.57
CA GLN A 93 -5.15 12.97 -4.60
C GLN A 93 -4.92 12.38 -3.20
N ASP A 94 -5.61 11.30 -2.80
CA ASP A 94 -5.34 10.61 -1.53
C ASP A 94 -3.99 9.90 -1.57
N VAL A 95 -3.67 9.30 -2.71
CA VAL A 95 -2.38 8.65 -2.95
C VAL A 95 -1.24 9.68 -2.91
N VAL A 96 -1.43 10.86 -3.48
CA VAL A 96 -0.45 11.96 -3.36
C VAL A 96 -0.39 12.54 -1.94
N TRP A 97 -1.52 12.56 -1.22
CA TRP A 97 -1.54 12.95 0.19
C TRP A 97 -0.73 11.99 1.07
N LEU A 98 -0.68 10.69 0.76
CA LEU A 98 0.19 9.74 1.44
C LEU A 98 1.68 10.14 1.30
N ALA A 99 2.10 10.59 0.12
CA ALA A 99 3.45 11.14 -0.08
C ALA A 99 3.68 12.41 0.76
N GLN A 100 2.69 13.31 0.86
CA GLN A 100 2.73 14.46 1.76
C GLN A 100 2.92 14.04 3.23
N MET A 101 2.36 12.89 3.63
CA MET A 101 2.53 12.32 4.97
C MET A 101 3.87 11.60 5.18
N ASN A 102 4.75 11.59 4.16
CA ASN A 102 6.01 10.82 4.08
C ASN A 102 5.80 9.31 4.05
N CYS A 103 4.67 8.83 3.52
CA CYS A 103 4.49 7.41 3.22
C CYS A 103 5.09 7.12 1.84
N LEU A 104 5.98 6.13 1.78
CA LEU A 104 6.65 5.68 0.55
C LEU A 104 6.09 4.35 0.07
N ASP A 105 5.62 3.54 1.01
CA ASP A 105 4.97 2.26 0.81
C ASP A 105 3.55 2.28 1.38
N LEU A 106 2.63 1.63 0.66
CA LEU A 106 1.20 1.64 0.95
C LEU A 106 0.77 0.31 1.56
N HIS A 107 0.07 0.37 2.70
CA HIS A 107 -0.31 -0.80 3.50
C HIS A 107 -1.84 -0.90 3.67
N PRO A 108 -2.59 -1.18 2.60
CA PRO A 108 -4.04 -1.34 2.67
C PRO A 108 -4.40 -2.66 3.36
N TRP A 109 -5.53 -2.68 4.08
CA TRP A 109 -6.17 -3.92 4.49
C TRP A 109 -6.62 -4.74 3.28
N ASN A 110 -6.84 -6.04 3.45
CA ASN A 110 -7.38 -6.93 2.41
C ASN A 110 -8.91 -6.93 2.34
N ALA A 111 -9.57 -6.13 3.18
CA ALA A 111 -11.01 -5.86 3.14
C ALA A 111 -11.30 -4.41 2.70
N ARG A 112 -12.54 -4.15 2.26
CA ARG A 112 -12.99 -2.81 1.84
C ARG A 112 -13.78 -2.13 2.96
N ALA A 113 -13.83 -0.81 2.95
CA ALA A 113 -14.53 -0.06 4.00
C ALA A 113 -16.05 -0.30 4.09
N SER A 114 -16.67 -0.87 3.04
CA SER A 114 -18.07 -1.27 3.07
C SER A 114 -18.32 -2.53 3.91
N ASP A 115 -17.32 -3.38 4.06
CA ASP A 115 -17.38 -4.62 4.83
C ASP A 115 -15.96 -5.01 5.26
N LEU A 116 -15.64 -4.66 6.52
CA LEU A 116 -14.29 -4.85 7.07
C LEU A 116 -14.07 -6.27 7.62
N ASP A 117 -15.15 -7.00 7.86
CA ASP A 117 -15.11 -8.33 8.46
C ASP A 117 -14.95 -9.42 7.39
N HIS A 118 -15.31 -9.13 6.13
CA HIS A 118 -15.18 -10.07 5.01
C HIS A 118 -14.16 -9.59 3.95
N PRO A 119 -12.91 -10.09 3.95
CA PRO A 119 -11.92 -9.73 2.95
C PRO A 119 -12.29 -10.13 1.51
N ASP A 120 -11.95 -9.28 0.55
CA ASP A 120 -12.13 -9.52 -0.89
C ASP A 120 -10.78 -9.78 -1.62
N GLU A 121 -9.70 -9.98 -0.87
CA GLU A 121 -8.37 -10.32 -1.38
C GLU A 121 -7.71 -11.44 -0.57
N LEU A 122 -7.40 -12.55 -1.26
CA LEU A 122 -6.36 -13.49 -0.85
C LEU A 122 -5.00 -12.88 -1.21
N ARG A 123 -4.05 -12.90 -0.28
CA ARG A 123 -2.70 -12.38 -0.49
C ARG A 123 -1.67 -13.42 -0.13
N ILE A 124 -0.91 -13.87 -1.12
CA ILE A 124 0.19 -14.82 -0.96
C ILE A 124 1.49 -14.02 -1.05
N ASP A 125 2.36 -14.17 -0.05
CA ASP A 125 3.65 -13.50 0.04
C ASP A 125 4.77 -14.54 -0.07
N LEU A 126 5.62 -14.39 -1.08
CA LEU A 126 6.70 -15.31 -1.39
C LEU A 126 8.04 -14.60 -1.24
N ASP A 127 8.78 -15.00 -0.22
CA ASP A 127 10.10 -14.47 0.08
C ASP A 127 11.20 -15.49 -0.21
N PRO A 128 12.34 -15.07 -0.76
CA PRO A 128 13.52 -15.91 -0.84
C PRO A 128 14.07 -16.20 0.55
N THR A 129 14.66 -17.39 0.72
CA THR A 129 15.36 -17.81 1.93
C THR A 129 16.87 -17.82 1.69
N ALA A 130 17.65 -18.24 2.70
CA ALA A 130 19.10 -18.33 2.55
C ALA A 130 19.54 -19.32 1.45
N ASP A 131 18.82 -20.44 1.33
CA ASP A 131 19.15 -21.51 0.38
C ASP A 131 18.43 -21.37 -0.97
N PHE A 132 17.36 -20.56 -1.03
CA PHE A 132 16.49 -20.41 -2.20
C PHE A 132 16.31 -18.95 -2.56
N GLY A 133 17.01 -18.51 -3.62
CA GLY A 133 16.96 -17.15 -4.14
C GLY A 133 15.69 -16.82 -4.95
N PHE A 134 15.69 -15.65 -5.57
CA PHE A 134 14.53 -15.12 -6.31
C PHE A 134 14.02 -16.04 -7.44
N ASP A 135 14.91 -16.75 -8.14
CA ASP A 135 14.49 -17.68 -9.19
C ASP A 135 13.64 -18.83 -8.64
N ALA A 136 13.92 -19.29 -7.42
CA ALA A 136 13.08 -20.28 -6.74
C ALA A 136 11.70 -19.69 -6.40
N VAL A 137 11.65 -18.43 -5.98
CA VAL A 137 10.39 -17.69 -5.73
C VAL A 137 9.55 -17.60 -7.01
N VAL A 138 10.17 -17.33 -8.16
CA VAL A 138 9.48 -17.31 -9.46
C VAL A 138 8.91 -18.68 -9.82
N ASN A 139 9.67 -19.76 -9.62
CA ASN A 139 9.18 -21.12 -9.85
C ASN A 139 7.98 -21.46 -8.96
N VAL A 140 8.04 -21.11 -7.68
CA VAL A 140 6.91 -21.29 -6.75
C VAL A 140 5.70 -20.44 -7.18
N ALA A 141 5.91 -19.23 -7.69
CA ALA A 141 4.83 -18.40 -8.22
C ALA A 141 4.12 -19.04 -9.42
N HIS A 142 4.84 -19.77 -10.29
CA HIS A 142 4.22 -20.54 -11.36
C HIS A 142 3.38 -21.70 -10.85
N THR A 143 3.85 -22.43 -9.83
CA THR A 143 3.03 -23.48 -9.17
C THR A 143 1.79 -22.91 -8.50
N ILE A 144 1.89 -21.74 -7.86
CA ILE A 144 0.73 -21.07 -7.27
C ILE A 144 -0.29 -20.68 -8.32
N ARG A 145 0.14 -20.29 -9.52
CA ARG A 145 -0.78 -20.03 -10.63
C ARG A 145 -1.61 -21.27 -10.95
N GLU A 146 -0.99 -22.44 -11.06
CA GLU A 146 -1.70 -23.71 -11.32
C GLU A 146 -2.72 -24.01 -10.21
N ILE A 147 -2.34 -23.85 -8.95
CA ILE A 147 -3.23 -24.04 -7.79
C ILE A 147 -4.41 -23.07 -7.82
N LEU A 148 -4.17 -21.80 -8.16
CA LEU A 148 -5.25 -20.81 -8.27
C LEU A 148 -6.17 -21.12 -9.45
N ASP A 149 -5.62 -21.51 -10.60
CA ASP A 149 -6.39 -21.90 -11.79
C ASP A 149 -7.30 -23.11 -11.47
N ASP A 150 -6.81 -24.13 -10.76
CA ASP A 150 -7.59 -25.28 -10.28
C ASP A 150 -8.71 -24.87 -9.31
N ALA A 151 -8.49 -23.82 -8.51
CA ALA A 151 -9.49 -23.24 -7.62
C ALA A 151 -10.45 -22.26 -8.32
N GLY A 152 -10.30 -22.02 -9.62
CA GLY A 152 -11.10 -21.05 -10.38
C GLY A 152 -10.78 -19.60 -10.05
N LEU A 153 -9.61 -19.31 -9.49
CA LEU A 153 -9.15 -17.99 -9.08
C LEU A 153 -8.07 -17.46 -10.04
N VAL A 154 -8.09 -16.16 -10.30
CA VAL A 154 -7.02 -15.48 -11.05
C VAL A 154 -6.08 -14.77 -10.09
N GLY A 155 -4.80 -15.17 -10.12
CA GLY A 155 -3.72 -14.51 -9.38
C GLY A 155 -3.10 -13.35 -10.16
N TRP A 156 -2.82 -12.24 -9.46
CA TRP A 156 -2.17 -11.04 -9.98
C TRP A 156 -0.82 -10.83 -9.28
N PRO A 157 0.29 -11.30 -9.87
CA PRO A 157 1.61 -11.17 -9.27
C PRO A 157 2.16 -9.74 -9.38
N LYS A 158 2.91 -9.32 -8.38
CA LYS A 158 3.74 -8.11 -8.38
C LYS A 158 5.01 -8.34 -7.57
N THR A 159 6.12 -7.72 -7.94
CA THR A 159 7.30 -7.71 -7.06
C THR A 159 6.97 -6.96 -5.77
N SER A 160 7.59 -7.36 -4.66
CA SER A 160 7.35 -6.71 -3.36
C SER A 160 8.02 -5.33 -3.26
N GLY A 161 8.95 -5.02 -4.16
CA GLY A 161 9.85 -3.87 -4.05
C GLY A 161 11.00 -4.09 -3.07
N ASN A 162 11.09 -5.29 -2.46
CA ASN A 162 12.20 -5.74 -1.63
C ASN A 162 12.85 -6.97 -2.29
N ARG A 163 12.61 -8.18 -1.75
CA ARG A 163 13.27 -9.41 -2.21
C ARG A 163 12.35 -10.42 -2.89
N GLY A 164 11.03 -10.24 -2.80
CA GLY A 164 10.04 -11.29 -3.06
C GLY A 164 8.95 -10.90 -4.05
N ILE A 165 7.92 -11.74 -4.12
CA ILE A 165 6.73 -11.57 -4.97
C ILE A 165 5.48 -11.67 -4.10
N HIS A 166 4.55 -10.74 -4.31
CA HIS A 166 3.18 -10.90 -3.78
C HIS A 166 2.25 -11.33 -4.92
N ILE A 167 1.36 -12.29 -4.66
CA ILE A 167 0.32 -12.72 -5.58
C ILE A 167 -1.03 -12.47 -4.93
N TYR A 168 -1.86 -11.62 -5.54
CA TYR A 168 -3.19 -11.30 -5.02
C TYR A 168 -4.26 -11.96 -5.87
N ALA A 169 -5.25 -12.59 -5.23
CA ALA A 169 -6.43 -13.13 -5.91
C ALA A 169 -7.69 -12.48 -5.32
N ARG A 170 -8.66 -12.16 -6.18
CA ARG A 170 -9.94 -11.56 -5.77
C ARG A 170 -10.87 -12.64 -5.26
N LEU A 171 -11.54 -12.36 -4.14
CA LEU A 171 -12.53 -13.24 -3.53
C LEU A 171 -13.90 -12.56 -3.50
N GLN A 172 -14.96 -13.36 -3.41
CA GLN A 172 -16.24 -12.85 -2.92
C GLN A 172 -16.08 -12.54 -1.41
N PRO A 173 -16.63 -11.42 -0.91
CA PRO A 173 -16.56 -11.07 0.51
C PRO A 173 -17.60 -11.87 1.31
N GLU A 174 -17.39 -13.19 1.43
CA GLU A 174 -18.32 -14.13 2.09
C GLU A 174 -17.69 -14.83 3.31
N TRP A 175 -16.43 -14.54 3.65
CA TRP A 175 -15.65 -15.22 4.70
C TRP A 175 -14.91 -14.25 5.61
#